data_AF-X5E8E5-F1
#
_entry.id   AF-X5E8E5-F1
#
_cell.length_a   1.000
_cell.length_b   1.000
_cell.length_c   1.000
_cell.angle_alpha   90.00
_cell.angle_beta   90.00
_cell.angle_gamma   90.00
#
_symmetry.space_group_name_H-M   'P 1'
#
loop_
_entity.id
_entity.type
_entity.pdbx_description
1 polymer ?
#
loop_
_entity_poly.entity_id
_entity_poly.type
_entity_poly.pdbx_seq_one_letter_code
_entity_poly.pdbx_strand_id
1 'polypeptide(L)' 'MSTTAIVMMVLFMVFLWGGLIIASINLRNNSDEESGELGSAPGTDDETLILHATSHPVG' A
#
# COMPACT_ATOMS: atom_id res chain seq x y z
N MET A 1 -27.58 -22.48 -19.34
CA MET A 1 -26.43 -22.46 -18.40
C MET A 1 -26.79 -23.30 -17.18
N SER A 2 -25.89 -24.17 -16.72
CA SER A 2 -26.14 -24.92 -15.47
C SER A 2 -26.13 -23.96 -14.28
N THR A 3 -27.04 -24.15 -13.33
CA THR A 3 -27.09 -23.39 -12.07
C THR A 3 -25.74 -23.39 -11.36
N THR A 4 -25.05 -24.54 -11.38
CA THR A 4 -23.70 -24.68 -10.81
C THR A 4 -22.69 -23.72 -11.45
N ALA A 5 -22.75 -23.52 -12.77
CA ALA A 5 -21.84 -22.63 -13.47
C ALA A 5 -22.05 -21.16 -13.07
N ILE A 6 -23.31 -20.76 -12.88
CA ILE A 6 -23.65 -19.39 -12.46
C ILE A 6 -23.16 -19.15 -11.02
N VAL A 7 -23.38 -20.11 -10.12
CA VAL A 7 -22.92 -20.02 -8.73
C VAL A 7 -21.39 -19.88 -8.68
N MET A 8 -20.67 -20.72 -9.42
CA MET A 8 -19.20 -20.65 -9.45
C MET A 8 -18.68 -19.33 -10.04
N MET A 9 -19.34 -18.80 -11.07
CA MET A 9 -19.01 -17.49 -11.65
C MET A 9 -19.15 -16.37 -10.62
N VAL A 10 -20.26 -16.32 -9.88
CA VAL A 10 -20.51 -15.30 -8.86
C VAL A 10 -19.51 -15.41 -7.72
N LEU A 11 -19.23 -16.62 -7.24
CA LEU A 11 -18.22 -16.84 -6.20
C LEU A 11 -16.86 -16.30 -6.63
N PHE A 12 -16.42 -16.63 -7.84
CA PHE A 12 -15.13 -16.16 -8.35
C PHE A 12 -15.07 -14.63 -8.45
N MET A 13 -16.14 -14.00 -8.94
CA MET A 13 -16.24 -12.53 -8.95
C MET A 13 -16.14 -11.94 -7.54
N VAL A 14 -16.89 -12.47 -6.57
CA VAL A 14 -16.85 -11.96 -5.19
C VAL A 14 -15.49 -12.17 -4.54
N PHE A 15 -14.83 -13.31 -4.76
CA PHE A 15 -13.51 -13.57 -4.18
C PHE A 15 -12.43 -12.68 -4.80
N LEU A 16 -12.40 -12.54 -6.13
CA LEU A 16 -11.40 -11.69 -6.78
C LEU A 16 -11.64 -10.21 -6.50
N TRP A 17 -12.85 -9.72 -6.71
CA TRP A 17 -13.16 -8.31 -6.53
C TRP A 17 -13.24 -7.93 -5.05
N GLY A 18 -13.82 -8.78 -4.21
CA GLY A 18 -13.85 -8.57 -2.77
C GLY A 18 -12.45 -8.57 -2.16
N GLY A 19 -11.61 -9.53 -2.52
CA GLY A 19 -10.21 -9.56 -2.11
C GLY A 19 -9.43 -8.32 -2.56
N LEU A 20 -9.63 -7.90 -3.82
CA LEU A 20 -8.99 -6.70 -4.35
C LEU A 20 -9.44 -5.43 -3.63
N ILE A 21 -10.75 -5.25 -3.41
CA ILE A 21 -11.29 -4.08 -2.69
C ILE A 21 -10.72 -4.01 -1.27
N ILE A 22 -10.71 -5.14 -0.55
CA ILE A 22 -10.17 -5.20 0.81
C ILE A 22 -8.67 -4.86 0.80
N ALA A 23 -7.90 -5.42 -0.13
CA ALA A 23 -6.48 -5.13 -0.26
C ALA A 23 -6.23 -3.65 -0.57
N SER A 24 -7.01 -3.04 -1.47
CA SER A 24 -6.90 -1.61 -1.78
C SER A 24 -7.26 -0.71 -0.59
N ILE A 25 -8.30 -1.06 0.18
CA ILE A 25 -8.64 -0.32 1.41
C ILE A 25 -7.51 -0.45 2.43
N ASN A 26 -6.96 -1.64 2.61
CA ASN A 26 -5.86 -1.88 3.54
C ASN A 26 -4.61 -1.09 3.15
N LEU A 27 -4.25 -1.10 1.87
CA LEU A 27 -3.11 -0.33 1.36
C LEU A 27 -3.31 1.18 1.53
N ARG A 28 -4.53 1.68 1.28
CA ARG A 28 -4.84 3.10 1.51
C ARG A 28 -4.73 3.52 2.97
N ASN A 29 -5.06 2.63 3.89
CA ASN A 29 -5.08 2.95 5.32
C ASN A 29 -3.71 2.82 6.01
N ASN A 30 -2.76 2.13 5.40
CA ASN A 30 -1.39 2.05 5.91
C ASN A 30 -0.53 3.00 5.09
N SER A 31 -0.24 4.19 5.63
CA SER A 31 0.66 5.15 4.97
C SER A 31 2.04 4.53 4.80
N ASP A 32 2.70 4.77 3.67
CA ASP A 32 4.07 4.33 3.42
C ASP A 32 5.06 4.92 4.47
N GLU A 33 4.69 6.04 5.09
CA GLU A 33 5.43 6.68 6.21
C GLU A 33 5.37 5.85 7.50
N GLU A 34 4.30 5.06 7.70
CA GLU A 34 4.11 4.18 8.86
C GLU A 34 4.58 2.74 8.57
N SER A 35 4.74 2.40 7.28
CA SER A 35 5.03 1.05 6.81
C SER A 35 6.46 0.92 6.25
N GLY A 36 7.41 0.47 7.09
CA GLY A 36 8.76 0.07 6.68
C GLY A 36 9.86 0.42 7.68
N GLU A 37 11.06 -0.12 7.48
CA GLU A 37 12.24 0.20 8.32
C GLU A 37 12.60 1.69 8.26
N LEU A 38 12.39 2.34 7.11
CA LEU A 38 12.67 3.76 6.88
C LEU A 38 11.60 4.71 7.46
N GLY A 39 10.41 4.21 7.80
CA GLY A 39 9.39 5.04 8.48
C GLY A 39 9.68 5.25 9.97
N SER A 40 10.55 4.39 10.55
CA SER A 40 10.87 4.38 11.98
C SER A 40 12.38 4.46 12.28
N ALA A 41 13.22 4.47 11.25
CA ALA A 41 14.66 4.62 11.40
C ALA A 41 15.00 6.06 11.86
N PRO A 42 15.97 6.22 12.77
CA PRO A 42 16.44 7.54 13.15
C PRO A 42 17.08 8.29 11.97
N GLY A 43 16.62 9.51 11.67
CA GLY A 43 17.22 10.35 10.63
C GLY A 43 16.70 10.10 9.21
N THR A 44 15.55 9.44 9.08
CA THR A 44 14.83 9.27 7.80
C THR A 44 13.51 10.05 7.75
N ASP A 45 13.26 10.89 8.74
CA ASP A 45 12.18 11.87 8.74
C ASP A 45 12.45 13.02 7.75
N ASP A 46 11.37 13.67 7.29
CA ASP A 46 11.45 14.74 6.28
C ASP A 46 12.37 15.88 6.71
N GLU A 47 12.34 16.25 7.98
CA GLU A 47 13.12 17.34 8.53
C GLU A 47 14.63 17.07 8.48
N THR A 48 15.08 15.86 8.82
CA THR A 48 16.49 15.44 8.72
C THR A 48 16.94 15.24 7.28
N LEU A 49 16.10 14.70 6.40
CA LEU A 49 16.40 14.51 4.97
C LEU A 49 16.56 15.84 4.24
N ILE A 50 15.66 16.80 4.47
CA ILE A 50 15.74 18.15 3.89
C ILE A 50 16.99 18.87 4.39
N LEU A 51 17.33 18.71 5.66
CA LEU A 51 18.51 19.34 6.26
C LEU A 51 19.81 18.72 5.70
N HIS A 52 19.85 17.42 5.43
CA HIS A 52 20.97 16.77 4.74
C HIS A 52 21.09 17.22 3.27
N ALA A 53 19.98 17.26 2.52
CA ALA A 53 19.97 17.67 1.12
C ALA A 53 20.38 19.13 0.91
N THR A 54 20.02 20.01 1.85
CA THR A 54 20.36 21.45 1.79
C THR A 54 21.74 21.78 2.37
N SER A 55 22.29 20.93 3.25
CA SER A 55 23.63 21.10 3.81
C SER A 55 24.76 20.60 2.90
N HIS A 56 24.44 19.81 1.88
CA HIS A 56 25.41 19.40 0.85
C HIS A 56 25.20 20.26 -0.43
N PRO A 57 26.00 21.33 -0.66
CA PRO A 57 25.96 22.02 -1.93
C PRO A 57 26.37 21.03 -3.02
N VAL A 58 25.51 20.85 -4.03
CA VAL A 58 25.84 20.10 -5.24
C VAL A 58 26.98 20.85 -5.93
N GLY A 59 28.20 20.38 -5.69
CA GLY A 59 29.40 20.78 -6.43
C GLY A 59 29.58 19.90 -7.66
#